data_AF-A0AAD9M0Q1-F1
#
_entry.id   AF-A0AAD9M0Q1-F1
#
_cell.length_a   1.000
_cell.length_b   1.000
_cell.length_c   1.000
_cell.angle_alpha   90.00
_cell.angle_beta   90.00
_cell.angle_gamma   90.00
#
_symmetry.space_group_name_H-M   'P 1'
#
loop_
_entity.id
_entity.type
_entity.pdbx_description
1 polymer ?
#
loop_
_entity_poly.entity_id
_entity_poly.type
_entity_poly.pdbx_seq_one_letter_code
_entity_poly.pdbx_strand_id
1 'polypeptide(L)'
;MSRARESPGMRFIQALPVLAALAVGSQGGEFKDGTQADASPPECKNVPGDPEWPSDLSWKALNATTGGKLTKTAPVAESCYDGPFSNKDLGKCARVAKMWSDQDFQTSNPVGRPYPYNITCAPVDYAAAAAKKLAPDTGGYTIEGDRHDPDYVPDNRHDPLGVFYRPSCVGAEAFVERPDGRLCRV
;
A
#
# COMPACT_ATOMS: atom_id res chain seq x y z
N MET A 1 -34.93 -69.05 2.92
CA MET A 1 -34.24 -69.01 4.24
C MET A 1 -33.88 -67.55 4.50
N SER A 2 -34.85 -66.75 4.96
CA SER A 2 -35.11 -66.34 6.35
C SER A 2 -34.14 -65.28 6.91
N ARG A 3 -34.78 -64.15 7.25
CA ARG A 3 -34.35 -62.88 7.83
C ARG A 3 -33.56 -63.00 9.15
N ALA A 4 -32.84 -61.93 9.51
CA ALA A 4 -33.18 -61.12 10.70
C ALA A 4 -32.43 -59.75 10.69
N ARG A 5 -33.18 -58.71 11.08
CA ARG A 5 -32.76 -57.34 11.43
C ARG A 5 -32.21 -57.35 12.86
N GLU A 6 -31.46 -56.30 13.26
CA GLU A 6 -31.78 -55.51 14.47
C GLU A 6 -30.90 -54.25 14.66
N SER A 7 -31.57 -53.19 15.09
CA SER A 7 -31.21 -51.89 15.69
C SER A 7 -32.42 -51.57 16.60
N PRO A 8 -32.45 -50.66 17.61
CA PRO A 8 -31.56 -49.52 17.93
C PRO A 8 -31.36 -49.30 19.46
N GLY A 9 -30.81 -48.16 19.90
CA GLY A 9 -30.75 -47.80 21.32
C GLY A 9 -30.44 -46.32 21.62
N MET A 10 -31.51 -45.52 21.75
CA MET A 10 -31.55 -44.13 22.23
C MET A 10 -31.40 -44.10 23.77
N ARG A 11 -30.57 -43.22 24.34
CA ARG A 11 -30.49 -43.00 25.80
C ARG A 11 -31.05 -41.63 26.18
N PHE A 12 -32.20 -41.66 26.85
CA PHE A 12 -32.81 -40.58 27.62
C PHE A 12 -32.31 -40.67 29.07
N ILE A 13 -31.83 -39.56 29.66
CA ILE A 13 -31.67 -39.44 31.12
C ILE A 13 -32.18 -38.06 31.59
N GLN A 14 -33.36 -38.14 32.21
CA GLN A 14 -33.86 -37.48 33.43
C GLN A 14 -33.84 -35.95 33.60
N ALA A 15 -35.05 -35.43 33.80
CA ALA A 15 -35.38 -34.11 34.31
C ALA A 15 -35.21 -34.00 35.84
N LEU A 16 -34.95 -32.78 36.32
CA LEU A 16 -35.17 -32.36 37.71
C LEU A 16 -35.99 -31.05 37.73
N PRO A 17 -36.95 -30.88 38.68
CA PRO A 17 -37.95 -29.83 38.66
C PRO A 17 -37.59 -28.66 39.59
N VAL A 18 -37.99 -27.43 39.25
CA VAL A 18 -38.15 -26.34 40.24
C VAL A 18 -39.31 -25.44 39.84
N LEU A 19 -40.28 -25.29 40.76
CA LEU A 19 -41.39 -24.32 40.70
C LEU A 19 -40.88 -22.88 40.86
N ALA A 20 -41.50 -21.93 40.15
CA ALA A 20 -41.61 -20.55 40.63
C ALA A 20 -42.82 -19.84 40.02
N ALA A 21 -43.41 -18.94 40.81
CA ALA A 21 -44.77 -18.42 40.77
C ALA A 21 -45.13 -17.50 39.58
N LEU A 22 -46.41 -17.52 39.18
CA LEU A 22 -47.02 -16.48 38.35
C LEU A 22 -47.22 -15.21 39.18
N ALA A 23 -46.39 -14.19 38.93
CA ALA A 23 -46.70 -12.81 39.29
C ALA A 23 -47.27 -12.12 38.04
N VAL A 24 -48.55 -11.72 38.12
CA VAL A 24 -49.16 -10.77 37.20
C VAL A 24 -48.53 -9.40 37.47
N GLY A 25 -47.88 -8.83 36.46
CA GLY A 25 -47.26 -7.50 36.49
C GLY A 25 -47.54 -6.75 35.19
N SER A 26 -47.93 -5.48 35.35
CA SER A 26 -48.50 -4.57 34.36
C SER A 26 -47.59 -4.21 33.17
N GLN A 27 -48.26 -3.80 32.10
CA GLN A 27 -47.75 -3.26 30.83
C GLN A 27 -46.73 -2.14 31.01
N GLY A 28 -45.71 -2.16 30.14
CA GLY A 28 -44.73 -1.11 29.92
C GLY A 28 -43.85 -1.50 28.75
N GLY A 29 -44.45 -1.63 27.56
CA GLY A 29 -43.71 -1.91 26.33
C GLY A 29 -42.84 -0.71 25.96
N GLU A 30 -41.57 -0.79 26.31
CA GLU A 30 -40.55 0.12 25.83
C GLU A 30 -40.34 -0.17 24.34
N PHE A 31 -40.71 0.79 23.49
CA PHE A 31 -40.37 0.75 22.05
C PHE A 31 -38.85 0.79 21.95
N LYS A 32 -38.23 -0.39 21.79
CA LYS A 32 -36.86 -0.47 21.31
C LYS A 32 -36.89 -0.06 19.84
N ASP A 33 -36.39 1.15 19.60
CA ASP A 33 -36.13 1.66 18.27
C ASP A 33 -35.36 0.61 17.47
N GLY A 34 -35.90 0.31 16.29
CA GLY A 34 -35.42 -0.74 15.43
C GLY A 34 -34.05 -0.36 14.86
N THR A 35 -33.20 -1.38 14.78
CA THR A 35 -31.98 -1.40 13.97
C THR A 35 -30.77 -0.69 14.60
N GLN A 36 -30.28 -1.24 15.71
CA GLN A 36 -28.83 -1.46 15.77
C GLN A 36 -28.51 -2.53 14.73
N ALA A 37 -28.17 -2.10 13.52
CA ALA A 37 -27.31 -2.92 12.68
C ALA A 37 -26.00 -3.04 13.46
N ASP A 38 -25.82 -4.18 14.13
CA ASP A 38 -24.50 -4.65 14.51
C ASP A 38 -23.71 -4.73 13.21
N ALA A 39 -23.08 -3.62 12.83
CA ALA A 39 -22.18 -3.57 11.70
C ALA A 39 -21.01 -4.45 12.10
N SER A 40 -21.02 -5.68 11.60
CA SER A 40 -19.86 -6.56 11.65
C SER A 40 -18.65 -5.71 11.24
N PRO A 41 -17.53 -5.75 11.98
CA PRO A 41 -16.35 -5.00 11.58
C PRO A 41 -16.05 -5.35 10.11
N PRO A 42 -15.68 -4.35 9.29
CA PRO A 42 -15.48 -4.58 7.88
C PRO A 42 -14.51 -5.74 7.67
N GLU A 43 -14.86 -6.69 6.80
CA GLU A 43 -13.97 -7.80 6.46
C GLU A 43 -12.72 -7.25 5.76
N CYS A 44 -11.64 -7.08 6.53
CA CYS A 44 -10.35 -6.63 6.04
C CYS A 44 -9.60 -7.78 5.36
N LYS A 45 -8.77 -7.45 4.36
CA LYS A 45 -7.78 -8.39 3.83
C LYS A 45 -6.52 -8.33 4.69
N ASN A 46 -5.88 -9.48 4.86
CA ASN A 46 -4.61 -9.60 5.58
C ASN A 46 -3.49 -8.91 4.79
N VAL A 47 -2.56 -8.28 5.50
CA VAL A 47 -1.34 -7.64 4.96
C VAL A 47 -0.08 -8.32 5.52
N PRO A 48 1.09 -8.15 4.89
CA PRO A 48 2.33 -8.69 5.42
C PRO A 48 2.57 -8.26 6.87
N GLY A 49 2.75 -9.25 7.77
CA GLY A 49 2.93 -9.04 9.21
C GLY A 49 1.73 -9.44 10.07
N ASP A 50 0.54 -9.59 9.47
CA ASP A 50 -0.64 -10.06 10.20
C ASP A 50 -0.50 -11.54 10.61
N PRO A 51 -1.11 -11.98 11.74
CA PRO A 51 -1.06 -13.38 12.18
C PRO A 51 -1.59 -14.38 11.16
N GLU A 52 -2.56 -13.96 10.36
CA GLU A 52 -3.19 -14.77 9.31
C GLU A 52 -2.55 -14.54 7.92
N TRP A 53 -1.43 -13.81 7.84
CA TRP A 53 -0.67 -13.70 6.60
C TRP A 53 -0.11 -15.08 6.20
N PRO A 54 -0.17 -15.48 4.92
CA PRO A 54 0.29 -16.80 4.52
C PRO A 54 1.78 -17.01 4.85
N SER A 55 2.08 -18.19 5.41
CA SER A 55 3.45 -18.59 5.71
C SER A 55 4.31 -18.78 4.46
N ASP A 56 5.63 -18.80 4.61
CA ASP A 56 6.56 -19.11 3.51
C ASP A 56 6.29 -20.48 2.87
N LEU A 57 5.82 -21.46 3.64
CA LEU A 57 5.43 -22.76 3.12
C LEU A 57 4.19 -22.65 2.22
N SER A 58 3.21 -21.84 2.61
CA SER A 58 2.02 -21.57 1.82
C SER A 58 2.37 -20.87 0.50
N TRP A 59 3.27 -19.89 0.53
CA TRP A 59 3.77 -19.23 -0.68
C TRP A 59 4.57 -20.17 -1.59
N LYS A 60 5.40 -21.05 -1.02
CA LYS A 60 6.12 -22.09 -1.79
C LYS A 60 5.17 -23.07 -2.45
N ALA A 61 4.13 -23.51 -1.74
CA ALA A 61 3.10 -24.38 -2.30
C ALA A 61 2.37 -23.71 -3.47
N LEU A 62 1.99 -22.43 -3.34
CA LEU A 62 1.39 -21.64 -4.43
C LEU A 62 2.36 -21.48 -5.62
N ASN A 63 3.64 -21.25 -5.36
CA ASN A 63 4.62 -21.19 -6.44
C ASN A 63 4.72 -22.52 -7.20
N ALA A 64 4.63 -23.65 -6.49
CA ALA A 64 4.63 -24.97 -7.13
C ALA A 64 3.38 -25.19 -8.00
N THR A 65 2.19 -24.80 -7.53
CA THR A 65 0.94 -24.96 -8.32
C THR A 65 0.89 -24.06 -9.55
N THR A 66 1.58 -22.92 -9.53
CA THR A 66 1.69 -22.00 -10.68
C THR A 66 2.83 -22.35 -11.64
N GLY A 67 3.56 -23.46 -11.39
CA GLY A 67 4.69 -23.87 -12.22
C GLY A 67 5.90 -22.94 -12.10
N GLY A 68 6.12 -22.35 -10.91
CA GLY A 68 7.27 -21.48 -10.65
C GLY A 68 7.08 -20.03 -11.07
N LYS A 69 5.84 -19.59 -11.34
CA LYS A 69 5.54 -18.25 -11.88
C LYS A 69 5.28 -17.19 -10.82
N LEU A 70 5.30 -17.55 -9.53
CA LEU A 70 5.12 -16.58 -8.45
C LEU A 70 6.38 -15.76 -8.26
N THR A 71 6.26 -14.43 -8.39
CA THR A 71 7.38 -13.49 -8.21
C THR A 71 7.20 -12.70 -6.93
N LYS A 72 8.20 -12.75 -6.03
CA LYS A 72 8.27 -11.82 -4.90
C LYS A 72 8.69 -10.46 -5.41
N THR A 73 7.82 -9.47 -5.28
CA THR A 73 8.08 -8.12 -5.80
C THR A 73 9.14 -7.39 -4.99
N ALA A 74 9.99 -6.66 -5.69
CA ALA A 74 10.97 -5.73 -5.13
C ALA A 74 10.78 -4.34 -5.78
N PRO A 75 11.01 -3.23 -5.06
CA PRO A 75 10.94 -1.90 -5.66
C PRO A 75 11.91 -1.76 -6.84
N VAL A 76 11.47 -1.09 -7.92
CA VAL A 76 12.29 -0.94 -9.14
C VAL A 76 13.63 -0.24 -8.86
N ALA A 77 13.63 0.75 -7.96
CA ALA A 77 14.83 1.50 -7.55
C ALA A 77 15.51 0.96 -6.27
N GLU A 78 15.19 -0.26 -5.83
CA GLU A 78 15.73 -0.81 -4.59
C GLU A 78 17.27 -0.77 -4.53
N SER A 79 17.94 -1.06 -5.66
CA SER A 79 19.42 -1.02 -5.77
C SER A 79 20.07 0.33 -5.44
N CYS A 80 19.30 1.43 -5.38
CA CYS A 80 19.81 2.74 -5.01
C CYS A 80 20.05 2.90 -3.51
N TYR A 81 19.52 1.99 -2.68
CA TYR A 81 19.52 2.13 -1.22
C TYR A 81 20.19 0.93 -0.55
N ASP A 82 20.89 1.21 0.54
CA ASP A 82 21.29 0.20 1.51
C ASP A 82 20.08 -0.21 2.35
N GLY A 83 19.92 -1.50 2.64
CA GLY A 83 18.80 -1.94 3.47
C GLY A 83 18.81 -3.42 3.83
N PRO A 84 17.86 -3.85 4.67
CA PRO A 84 17.76 -5.25 5.09
C PRO A 84 17.39 -6.20 3.93
N PHE A 85 16.84 -5.67 2.84
CA PHE A 85 16.39 -6.44 1.68
C PHE A 85 17.26 -6.24 0.44
N SER A 86 18.23 -5.31 0.49
CA SER A 86 19.07 -4.92 -0.65
C SER A 86 20.45 -4.44 -0.23
N ASN A 87 21.45 -4.83 -1.02
CA ASN A 87 22.75 -4.20 -0.99
C ASN A 87 22.82 -3.17 -2.11
N LYS A 88 23.17 -1.93 -1.76
CA LYS A 88 23.30 -0.84 -2.73
C LYS A 88 24.24 -1.22 -3.87
N ASP A 89 23.78 -1.02 -5.08
CA ASP A 89 24.50 -1.29 -6.32
C ASP A 89 24.39 -0.06 -7.21
N LEU A 90 25.43 0.78 -7.18
CA LEU A 90 25.46 2.05 -7.92
C LEU A 90 25.34 1.86 -9.44
N GLY A 91 25.80 0.73 -9.98
CA GLY A 91 25.70 0.43 -11.40
C GLY A 91 24.26 0.14 -11.81
N LYS A 92 23.55 -0.68 -11.04
CA LYS A 92 22.12 -0.95 -11.26
C LYS A 92 21.28 0.30 -11.01
N CYS A 93 21.57 1.04 -9.94
CA CYS A 93 20.88 2.28 -9.62
C CYS A 93 20.99 3.30 -10.77
N ALA A 94 22.20 3.51 -11.31
CA ALA A 94 22.41 4.40 -12.45
C ALA A 94 21.60 3.97 -13.68
N ARG A 95 21.51 2.66 -13.95
CA ARG A 95 20.65 2.14 -15.04
C ARG A 95 19.17 2.43 -14.76
N VAL A 96 18.70 2.21 -13.54
CA VAL A 96 17.30 2.47 -13.15
C VAL A 96 16.98 3.95 -13.28
N ALA A 97 17.84 4.84 -12.77
CA ALA A 97 17.66 6.29 -12.88
C ALA A 97 17.57 6.75 -14.33
N LYS A 98 18.48 6.26 -15.19
CA LYS A 98 18.48 6.58 -16.62
C LYS A 98 17.23 6.08 -17.35
N MET A 99 16.76 4.88 -17.02
CA MET A 99 15.63 4.26 -17.71
C MET A 99 14.28 4.60 -17.08
N TRP A 100 14.23 5.41 -16.01
CA TRP A 100 13.02 5.61 -15.22
C TRP A 100 11.83 6.16 -16.03
N SER A 101 12.11 7.04 -17.00
CA SER A 101 11.10 7.63 -17.89
C SER A 101 10.74 6.75 -19.10
N ASP A 102 11.43 5.63 -19.30
CA ASP A 102 11.21 4.73 -20.41
C ASP A 102 10.04 3.77 -20.14
N GLN A 103 9.04 3.77 -21.02
CA GLN A 103 7.81 2.99 -20.81
C GLN A 103 8.04 1.48 -20.94
N ASP A 104 8.96 1.05 -21.81
CA ASP A 104 9.28 -0.36 -22.00
C ASP A 104 10.02 -0.90 -20.77
N PHE A 105 10.92 -0.12 -20.20
CA PHE A 105 11.56 -0.41 -18.93
C PHE A 105 10.52 -0.58 -17.81
N GLN A 106 9.55 0.33 -17.71
CA GLN A 106 8.51 0.23 -16.69
C GLN A 106 7.60 -1.00 -16.89
N THR A 107 7.16 -1.27 -18.12
CA THR A 107 6.26 -2.40 -18.43
C THR A 107 6.95 -3.75 -18.37
N SER A 108 8.26 -3.82 -18.56
CA SER A 108 9.06 -5.05 -18.39
C SER A 108 9.21 -5.48 -16.92
N ASN A 109 8.91 -4.60 -15.96
CA ASN A 109 8.98 -4.88 -14.53
C ASN A 109 7.59 -5.18 -13.96
N PRO A 110 7.41 -6.23 -13.13
CA PRO A 110 6.09 -6.63 -12.62
C PRO A 110 5.41 -5.53 -11.77
N VAL A 111 6.21 -4.68 -11.13
CA VAL A 111 5.75 -3.52 -10.34
C VAL A 111 6.14 -2.17 -10.95
N GLY A 112 6.69 -2.16 -12.18
CA GLY A 112 6.99 -0.91 -12.87
C GLY A 112 5.72 -0.21 -13.32
N ARG A 113 5.74 1.13 -13.30
CA ARG A 113 4.61 1.99 -13.64
C ARG A 113 5.15 3.23 -14.36
N PRO A 114 4.71 3.51 -15.60
CA PRO A 114 5.07 4.76 -16.28
C PRO A 114 4.66 6.01 -15.51
N TYR A 115 3.52 5.94 -14.81
CA TYR A 115 2.99 6.99 -13.96
C TYR A 115 2.66 6.40 -12.58
N PRO A 116 3.64 6.26 -11.68
CA PRO A 116 3.41 5.71 -10.35
C PRO A 116 2.54 6.65 -9.51
N TYR A 117 1.48 6.12 -8.90
CA TYR A 117 0.57 6.90 -8.04
C TYR A 117 1.27 7.49 -6.81
N ASN A 118 2.27 6.77 -6.28
CA ASN A 118 3.11 7.22 -5.18
C ASN A 118 4.52 6.65 -5.37
N ILE A 119 5.53 7.49 -5.28
CA ILE A 119 6.95 7.11 -5.43
C ILE A 119 7.55 6.93 -4.04
N THR A 120 7.40 5.73 -3.46
CA THR A 120 7.92 5.40 -2.12
C THR A 120 9.37 4.93 -2.12
N CYS A 121 9.91 4.57 -3.29
CA CYS A 121 11.31 4.18 -3.50
C CYS A 121 11.76 4.82 -4.82
N ALA A 122 12.24 6.06 -4.74
CA ALA A 122 12.61 6.85 -5.90
C ALA A 122 13.96 6.40 -6.48
N PRO A 123 14.17 6.51 -7.80
CA PRO A 123 15.53 6.42 -8.34
C PRO A 123 16.40 7.56 -7.80
N VAL A 124 17.69 7.30 -7.62
CA VAL A 124 18.66 8.30 -7.18
C VAL A 124 19.70 8.51 -8.27
N ASP A 125 19.81 9.73 -8.78
CA ASP A 125 20.87 10.10 -9.72
C ASP A 125 22.13 10.57 -8.97
N TYR A 126 22.96 9.60 -8.57
CA TYR A 126 24.25 9.90 -7.93
C TYR A 126 25.23 10.64 -8.87
N ALA A 127 25.06 10.53 -10.19
CA ALA A 127 25.90 11.24 -11.14
C ALA A 127 25.54 12.72 -11.19
N ALA A 128 24.25 13.07 -11.13
CA ALA A 128 23.80 14.46 -11.00
C ALA A 128 24.33 15.11 -9.70
N ALA A 129 24.29 14.39 -8.58
CA ALA A 129 24.89 14.86 -7.32
C ALA A 129 26.41 15.08 -7.43
N ALA A 130 27.12 14.19 -8.13
CA ALA A 130 28.55 14.36 -8.39
C ALA A 130 28.83 15.52 -9.37
N ALA A 131 27.94 15.77 -10.33
CA ALA A 131 28.06 16.88 -11.28
C ALA A 131 28.00 18.23 -10.56
N LYS A 132 27.13 18.39 -9.56
CA LYS A 132 27.12 19.57 -8.68
C LYS A 132 28.46 19.79 -7.96
N LYS A 133 29.12 18.72 -7.52
CA LYS A 133 30.44 18.81 -6.88
C LYS A 133 31.54 19.20 -7.89
N LEU A 134 31.44 18.74 -9.13
CA LEU A 134 32.42 19.01 -10.18
C LEU A 134 32.28 20.43 -10.75
N ALA A 135 31.06 20.91 -10.91
CA ALA A 135 30.73 22.21 -11.48
C ALA A 135 29.75 22.97 -10.58
N PRO A 136 30.18 23.39 -9.37
CA PRO A 136 29.31 23.99 -8.36
C PRO A 136 28.70 25.34 -8.77
N ASP A 137 29.33 26.04 -9.71
CA ASP A 137 28.88 27.33 -10.23
C ASP A 137 28.00 27.20 -11.49
N THR A 138 27.53 26.00 -11.81
CA THR A 138 26.64 25.73 -12.95
C THR A 138 25.29 25.20 -12.47
N GLY A 139 24.35 24.97 -13.40
CA GLY A 139 23.01 24.47 -13.09
C GLY A 139 22.59 23.29 -13.99
N GLY A 140 21.57 22.56 -13.57
CA GLY A 140 20.93 21.51 -14.36
C GLY A 140 19.94 22.07 -15.39
N TYR A 141 19.72 21.35 -16.49
CA TYR A 141 18.69 21.69 -17.47
C TYR A 141 17.32 21.20 -17.00
N THR A 142 16.40 22.11 -16.70
CA THR A 142 15.14 21.82 -15.97
C THR A 142 14.19 20.83 -16.64
N ILE A 143 14.29 20.62 -17.96
CA ILE A 143 13.43 19.69 -18.69
C ILE A 143 13.81 18.22 -18.40
N GLU A 144 15.10 17.94 -18.19
CA GLU A 144 15.66 16.60 -17.98
C GLU A 144 16.39 16.48 -16.63
N GLY A 145 16.19 17.46 -15.75
CA GLY A 145 16.85 17.56 -14.45
C GLY A 145 16.11 16.79 -13.35
N ASP A 146 16.77 16.64 -12.20
CA ASP A 146 16.14 16.06 -11.02
C ASP A 146 15.07 17.01 -10.45
N ARG A 147 13.80 16.61 -10.58
CA ARG A 147 12.64 17.34 -10.03
C ARG A 147 12.66 17.39 -8.49
N HIS A 148 13.36 16.48 -7.83
CA HIS A 148 13.42 16.38 -6.37
C HIS A 148 14.69 17.01 -5.78
N ASP A 149 15.44 17.74 -6.60
CA ASP A 149 16.60 18.49 -6.15
C ASP A 149 16.20 19.58 -5.13
N PRO A 150 16.68 19.52 -3.87
CA PRO A 150 16.35 20.51 -2.85
C PRO A 150 16.93 21.91 -3.15
N ASP A 151 17.90 22.03 -4.07
CA ASP A 151 18.59 23.29 -4.39
C ASP A 151 17.94 24.04 -5.59
N TYR A 152 16.75 23.62 -6.04
CA TYR A 152 16.04 24.27 -7.14
C TYR A 152 15.58 25.71 -6.77
N VAL A 153 16.01 26.73 -7.52
CA VAL A 153 15.74 28.16 -7.27
C VAL A 153 14.92 28.85 -8.39
N PRO A 154 13.81 29.53 -8.09
CA PRO A 154 12.98 30.24 -9.09
C PRO A 154 12.71 31.76 -8.89
N ASP A 155 12.28 32.47 -9.95
CA ASP A 155 11.81 33.90 -9.97
C ASP A 155 10.36 34.01 -10.50
N ASN A 156 9.38 34.38 -9.65
CA ASN A 156 7.93 34.26 -9.96
C ASN A 156 7.21 35.49 -10.55
N ARG A 157 7.93 36.49 -11.07
CA ARG A 157 7.39 37.83 -11.38
C ARG A 157 6.02 37.91 -12.09
N HIS A 158 5.66 36.95 -12.94
CA HIS A 158 4.47 37.01 -13.81
C HIS A 158 3.26 36.20 -13.33
N ASP A 159 3.38 35.41 -12.25
CA ASP A 159 2.28 34.66 -11.65
C ASP A 159 2.31 34.77 -10.11
N PRO A 160 2.03 35.96 -9.54
CA PRO A 160 2.12 36.19 -8.09
C PRO A 160 1.06 35.40 -7.31
N LEU A 161 -0.02 34.97 -7.97
CA LEU A 161 -1.08 34.17 -7.38
C LEU A 161 -0.81 32.67 -7.45
N GLY A 162 0.12 32.22 -8.31
CA GLY A 162 0.45 30.80 -8.49
C GLY A 162 -0.67 30.04 -9.19
N VAL A 163 -1.40 30.69 -10.09
CA VAL A 163 -2.53 30.10 -10.82
C VAL A 163 -2.08 28.93 -11.69
N PHE A 164 -0.87 29.02 -12.26
CA PHE A 164 -0.31 27.99 -13.14
C PHE A 164 0.66 27.08 -12.40
N TYR A 165 0.33 26.73 -11.15
CA TYR A 165 1.15 25.82 -10.35
C TYR A 165 1.43 24.51 -11.08
N ARG A 166 2.70 24.12 -11.07
CA ARG A 166 3.15 22.78 -11.44
C ARG A 166 4.36 22.41 -10.57
N PRO A 167 4.49 21.16 -10.11
CA PRO A 167 5.67 20.71 -9.38
C PRO A 167 6.94 20.97 -10.19
N SER A 168 7.99 21.48 -9.53
CA SER A 168 9.28 21.92 -10.09
C SER A 168 9.20 23.05 -11.14
N CYS A 169 8.11 23.78 -11.21
CA CYS A 169 8.06 25.05 -11.93
C CYS A 169 8.39 26.22 -11.00
N VAL A 170 8.65 27.36 -11.61
CA VAL A 170 8.93 28.61 -10.91
C VAL A 170 7.75 29.00 -10.00
N GLY A 171 8.01 29.28 -8.71
CA GLY A 171 6.99 29.66 -7.72
C GLY A 171 6.27 28.49 -7.04
N ALA A 172 6.64 27.24 -7.36
CA ALA A 172 6.04 26.05 -6.77
C ALA A 172 6.40 25.84 -5.29
N GLU A 173 7.52 26.39 -4.83
CA GLU A 173 8.00 26.34 -3.44
C GLU A 173 7.09 27.07 -2.45
N ALA A 174 6.27 28.02 -2.94
CA ALA A 174 5.27 28.70 -2.14
C ALA A 174 4.05 27.81 -1.83
N PHE A 175 4.03 26.57 -2.30
CA PHE A 175 2.92 25.64 -2.11
C PHE A 175 3.40 24.23 -1.70
N VAL A 176 2.62 23.57 -0.86
CA VAL A 176 2.79 22.17 -0.46
C VAL A 176 1.52 21.37 -0.80
N GLU A 177 1.70 20.21 -1.40
CA GLU A 177 0.62 19.25 -1.60
C GLU A 177 0.40 18.46 -0.31
N ARG A 178 -0.80 18.57 0.26
CA ARG A 178 -1.17 17.91 1.51
C ARG A 178 -1.57 16.45 1.26
N PRO A 179 -1.53 15.58 2.29
CA PRO A 179 -1.95 14.18 2.17
C PRO A 179 -3.40 13.96 1.71
N ASP A 180 -4.25 14.99 1.85
CA ASP A 180 -5.64 14.98 1.38
C ASP A 180 -5.79 15.46 -0.08
N GLY A 181 -4.67 15.64 -0.79
CA GLY A 181 -4.62 16.05 -2.20
C GLY A 181 -4.82 17.54 -2.45
N ARG A 182 -4.95 18.36 -1.40
CA ARG A 182 -5.07 19.82 -1.56
C ARG A 182 -3.71 20.47 -1.67
N LEU A 183 -3.56 21.35 -2.64
CA LEU A 183 -2.42 22.25 -2.74
C LEU A 183 -2.66 23.48 -1.84
N CYS A 184 -1.77 23.72 -0.88
CA CYS A 184 -1.87 24.81 0.08
C CYS A 184 -0.63 25.71 0.00
N ARG A 185 -0.80 27.03 0.15
CA ARG A 185 0.38 27.90 0.34
C ARG A 185 1.08 27.60 1.66
N VAL A 186 2.41 27.71 1.67
CA VAL A 186 3.26 27.62 2.88
C VAL A 186 3.66 28.99 3.41
#